data_AF-A0A2S2P7T4-F1
#
_entry.id   AF-A0A2S2P7T4-F1
#
_cell.length_a   1.000
_cell.length_b   1.000
_cell.length_c   1.000
_cell.angle_alpha   90.00
_cell.angle_beta   90.00
_cell.angle_gamma   90.00
#
_symmetry.space_group_name_H-M   'P 1'
#
loop_
_entity.id
_entity.type
_entity.pdbx_description
1 polymer ?
#
loop_
_entity_poly.entity_id
_entity_poly.type
_entity_poly.pdbx_seq_one_letter_code
_entity_poly.pdbx_strand_id
1 'polypeptide(L)'
;MIHTKNKQIQNLKTKNSNKTKIMVEKTNNNFLLKTQMRLMSLKKKSWRFKEDEKKFALSLYYNSPKGYTFMRKFLCLPTVRSLRRWLQNLNLACGINENILEVLKFKLSSSPLSDRAVSIVFDEMSIKQFISYNSQNDMFSGYEDFGNLANFIDSKSILQCNQALVIMLKGIKHSWKQVIGYFL
;
A
#
# COMPACT_ATOMS: atom_id res chain seq x y z
N MET A 1 53.30 12.81 -31.55
CA MET A 1 52.80 12.51 -30.19
C MET A 1 51.59 13.37 -29.75
N ILE A 2 51.46 14.62 -30.21
CA ILE A 2 50.41 15.57 -29.78
C ILE A 2 49.02 15.28 -30.41
N HIS A 3 48.99 14.85 -31.68
CA HIS A 3 47.74 14.59 -32.41
C HIS A 3 46.91 13.42 -31.83
N THR A 4 47.58 12.38 -31.32
CA THR A 4 46.93 11.19 -30.73
C THR A 4 46.26 11.50 -29.38
N LYS A 5 46.87 12.41 -28.58
CA LYS A 5 46.30 12.89 -27.30
C LYS A 5 45.01 13.68 -27.51
N ASN A 6 44.95 14.54 -28.54
CA ASN A 6 43.73 15.32 -28.84
C ASN A 6 42.56 14.44 -29.30
N LYS A 7 42.82 13.37 -30.07
CA LYS A 7 41.79 12.40 -30.49
C LYS A 7 41.25 11.58 -29.32
N GLN A 8 42.10 11.23 -28.34
CA GLN A 8 41.67 10.58 -27.09
C GLN A 8 40.83 11.51 -26.21
N ILE A 9 41.19 12.79 -26.09
CA ILE A 9 40.43 13.80 -25.33
C ILE A 9 39.05 14.04 -25.97
N GLN A 10 38.96 14.11 -27.30
CA GLN A 10 37.67 14.23 -27.98
C GLN A 10 36.79 13.00 -27.78
N ASN A 11 37.34 11.78 -27.83
CA ASN A 11 36.61 10.54 -27.55
C ASN A 11 36.15 10.41 -26.09
N LEU A 12 36.93 10.94 -25.13
CA LEU A 12 36.53 11.01 -23.72
C LEU A 12 35.41 12.03 -23.50
N LYS A 13 35.43 13.17 -24.21
CA LYS A 13 34.36 14.18 -24.17
C LYS A 13 33.04 13.66 -24.77
N THR A 14 33.08 12.95 -25.90
CA THR A 14 31.87 12.32 -26.50
C THR A 14 31.35 11.16 -25.67
N LYS A 15 32.21 10.30 -25.10
CA LYS A 15 31.76 9.26 -24.14
C LYS A 15 31.12 9.84 -22.88
N ASN A 16 31.67 10.92 -22.31
CA ASN A 16 31.08 11.60 -21.16
C ASN A 16 29.75 12.30 -21.51
N SER A 17 29.65 12.93 -22.68
CA SER A 17 28.42 13.53 -23.20
C SER A 17 27.28 12.50 -23.38
N ASN A 18 27.61 11.32 -23.88
CA ASN A 18 26.63 10.24 -24.05
C ASN A 18 26.24 9.63 -22.70
N LYS A 19 27.19 9.48 -21.76
CA LYS A 19 26.91 8.99 -20.41
C LYS A 19 26.05 9.97 -19.60
N THR A 20 26.29 11.28 -19.74
CA THR A 20 25.43 12.31 -19.12
C THR A 20 24.05 12.37 -19.77
N LYS A 21 23.92 12.24 -21.10
CA LYS A 21 22.60 12.13 -21.75
C LYS A 21 21.79 10.93 -21.26
N ILE A 22 22.41 9.75 -21.16
CA ILE A 22 21.76 8.53 -20.67
C ILE A 22 21.36 8.65 -19.18
N MET A 23 22.20 9.28 -18.35
CA MET A 23 21.84 9.56 -16.95
C MET A 23 20.70 10.58 -16.85
N VAL A 24 20.73 11.64 -17.66
CA VAL A 24 19.68 12.67 -17.72
C VAL A 24 18.34 12.07 -18.17
N GLU A 25 18.35 11.18 -19.17
CA GLU A 25 17.16 10.43 -19.60
C GLU A 25 16.64 9.47 -18.52
N LYS A 26 17.53 8.77 -17.81
CA LYS A 26 17.16 7.93 -16.66
C LYS A 26 16.57 8.75 -15.50
N THR A 27 17.14 9.92 -15.18
CA THR A 27 16.59 10.83 -14.17
C THR A 27 15.29 11.48 -14.63
N ASN A 28 15.15 11.76 -15.92
CA ASN A 28 13.91 12.21 -16.56
C ASN A 28 12.85 11.10 -16.63
N ASN A 29 13.13 9.86 -16.25
CA ASN A 29 12.11 8.82 -16.09
C ASN A 29 11.81 8.49 -14.62
N ASN A 30 12.54 9.08 -13.67
CA ASN A 30 12.26 8.87 -12.26
C ASN A 30 11.01 9.68 -11.85
N PHE A 31 9.91 8.96 -11.62
CA PHE A 31 8.62 9.57 -11.27
C PHE A 31 8.74 10.46 -10.02
N LEU A 32 9.58 10.06 -9.04
CA LEU A 32 9.76 10.80 -7.80
C LEU A 32 10.35 12.18 -8.08
N LEU A 33 11.40 12.26 -8.91
CA LEU A 33 12.06 13.52 -9.25
C LEU A 33 11.10 14.45 -10.00
N LYS A 34 10.33 13.92 -10.95
CA LYS A 34 9.28 14.68 -11.65
C LYS A 34 8.25 15.25 -10.69
N THR A 35 7.78 14.45 -9.74
CA THR A 35 6.84 14.88 -8.71
C THR A 35 7.42 15.99 -7.85
N GLN A 36 8.67 15.84 -7.39
CA GLN A 36 9.34 16.86 -6.58
C GLN A 36 9.47 18.18 -7.34
N MET A 37 10.00 18.17 -8.57
CA MET A 37 10.14 19.40 -9.38
C MET A 37 8.79 20.08 -9.63
N ARG A 38 7.75 19.30 -9.94
CA ARG A 38 6.39 19.81 -10.15
C ARG A 38 5.78 20.44 -8.91
N LEU A 39 6.02 19.87 -7.72
CA LEU A 39 5.40 20.32 -6.48
C LEU A 39 6.20 21.43 -5.77
N MET A 40 7.52 21.46 -5.93
CA MET A 40 8.39 22.49 -5.35
C MET A 40 8.10 23.89 -5.91
N SER A 41 7.69 23.99 -7.18
CA SER A 41 7.29 25.26 -7.80
C SER A 41 5.94 25.79 -7.31
N LEU A 42 5.19 24.98 -6.54
CA LEU A 42 3.84 25.29 -6.09
C LEU A 42 3.80 25.55 -4.58
N LYS A 43 2.84 26.38 -4.15
CA LYS A 43 2.51 26.55 -2.73
C LYS A 43 2.01 25.23 -2.16
N LYS A 44 2.33 24.94 -0.88
CA LYS A 44 1.94 23.69 -0.18
C LYS A 44 0.43 23.36 -0.27
N LYS A 45 -0.43 24.38 -0.22
CA LYS A 45 -1.90 24.21 -0.32
C LYS A 45 -2.36 23.74 -1.71
N SER A 46 -1.57 23.98 -2.75
CA SER A 46 -1.88 23.65 -4.14
C SER A 46 -1.34 22.28 -4.56
N TRP A 47 -0.73 21.52 -3.64
CA TRP A 47 -0.20 20.20 -3.96
C TRP A 47 -1.33 19.21 -4.30
N ARG A 48 -1.31 18.70 -5.53
CA ARG A 48 -2.20 17.64 -6.01
C ARG A 48 -1.36 16.41 -6.35
N PHE A 49 -1.74 15.29 -5.74
CA PHE A 49 -1.04 14.01 -5.86
C PHE A 49 -1.78 13.06 -6.80
N LYS A 50 -1.05 12.46 -7.74
CA LYS A 50 -1.53 11.39 -8.64
C LYS A 50 -1.54 10.05 -7.93
N GLU A 51 -2.29 9.07 -8.43
CA GLU A 51 -2.43 7.75 -7.80
C GLU A 51 -1.09 7.06 -7.49
N ASP A 52 -0.13 7.06 -8.42
CA ASP A 52 1.17 6.43 -8.18
C ASP A 52 1.97 7.14 -7.09
N GLU A 53 1.83 8.47 -6.98
CA GLU A 53 2.45 9.27 -5.93
C GLU A 53 1.79 8.97 -4.57
N LYS A 54 0.46 8.76 -4.56
CA LYS A 54 -0.27 8.35 -3.36
C LYS A 54 0.18 6.96 -2.89
N LYS A 55 0.25 5.99 -3.80
CA LYS A 55 0.72 4.62 -3.53
C LYS A 55 2.14 4.63 -2.98
N PHE A 56 3.04 5.39 -3.59
CA PHE A 56 4.41 5.55 -3.09
C PHE A 56 4.45 6.13 -1.67
N ALA A 57 3.71 7.22 -1.43
CA ALA A 57 3.68 7.85 -0.12
C ALA A 57 3.09 6.93 0.97
N LEU A 58 2.04 6.17 0.64
CA LEU A 58 1.47 5.15 1.52
C LEU A 58 2.47 4.03 1.80
N SER A 59 3.11 3.48 0.76
CA SER A 59 4.13 2.44 0.90
C SER A 59 5.28 2.90 1.80
N LEU A 60 5.79 4.12 1.60
CA LEU A 60 6.86 4.67 2.42
C LEU A 60 6.42 4.85 3.89
N TYR A 61 5.20 5.33 4.12
CA TYR A 61 4.64 5.49 5.47
C TYR A 61 4.47 4.15 6.20
N TYR A 62 3.95 3.13 5.53
CA TYR A 62 3.76 1.79 6.13
C TYR A 62 5.06 1.04 6.38
N ASN A 63 6.11 1.32 5.61
CA ASN A 63 7.45 0.80 5.90
C ASN A 63 8.09 1.49 7.12
N SER A 64 7.97 2.81 7.24
CA SER A 64 8.50 3.54 8.40
C SER A 64 7.77 4.87 8.63
N PRO A 65 6.86 4.96 9.62
CA PRO A 65 6.18 6.21 9.95
C PRO A 65 7.15 7.31 10.43
N LYS A 66 8.19 6.91 11.19
CA LYS A 66 9.24 7.82 11.66
C LYS A 66 10.09 8.31 10.49
N GLY A 67 10.54 7.41 9.63
CA GLY A 67 11.30 7.73 8.42
C GLY A 67 10.52 8.65 7.48
N TYR A 68 9.23 8.38 7.28
CA TYR A 68 8.34 9.22 6.49
C TYR A 68 8.21 10.64 7.05
N THR A 69 8.05 10.77 8.37
CA THR A 69 7.96 12.07 9.04
C THR A 69 9.26 12.86 8.93
N PHE A 70 10.40 12.17 9.00
CA PHE A 70 11.71 12.77 8.76
C PHE A 70 11.87 13.23 7.30
N MET A 71 11.62 12.34 6.33
CA MET A 71 11.77 12.63 4.89
C MET A 71 10.86 13.75 4.41
N ARG A 72 9.66 13.90 4.99
CA ARG A 72 8.74 15.01 4.69
C ARG A 72 9.38 16.39 4.90
N LYS A 73 10.34 16.52 5.81
CA LYS A 73 11.01 17.81 6.04
C LYS A 73 11.79 18.29 4.81
N PHE A 74 12.24 17.34 3.98
CA PHE A 74 13.09 17.60 2.82
C PHE A 74 12.36 17.37 1.49
N LEU A 75 11.34 16.50 1.46
CA LEU A 75 10.59 16.12 0.26
C LEU A 75 9.14 16.63 0.30
N CYS A 76 8.59 16.98 -0.86
CA CYS A 76 7.18 17.28 -1.10
C CYS A 76 6.31 16.01 -0.95
N LEU A 77 6.03 15.62 0.29
CA LEU A 77 5.20 14.47 0.64
C LEU A 77 3.83 14.89 1.22
N PRO A 78 2.76 14.11 1.01
CA PRO A 78 1.39 14.41 1.49
C PRO A 78 1.26 14.20 3.00
N THR A 79 0.52 15.05 3.73
CA THR A 79 0.43 14.95 5.20
C THR A 79 -0.09 13.59 5.69
N VAL A 80 0.23 13.18 6.93
CA VAL A 80 -0.31 11.94 7.51
C VAL A 80 -1.84 11.96 7.53
N ARG A 81 -2.44 13.13 7.77
CA ARG A 81 -3.90 13.32 7.66
C ARG A 81 -4.41 13.03 6.25
N SER A 82 -3.69 13.45 5.21
CA SER A 82 -4.03 13.15 3.82
C SER A 82 -3.95 11.65 3.53
N LEU A 83 -2.92 10.96 4.04
CA LEU A 83 -2.78 9.51 3.91
C LEU A 83 -3.98 8.78 4.54
N ARG A 84 -4.33 9.12 5.79
CA ARG A 84 -5.48 8.54 6.49
C ARG A 84 -6.79 8.78 5.74
N ARG A 85 -6.98 9.99 5.19
CA ARG A 85 -8.16 10.31 4.37
C ARG A 85 -8.24 9.47 3.09
N TRP A 86 -7.12 9.14 2.45
CA TRP A 86 -7.14 8.26 1.27
C TRP A 86 -7.57 6.84 1.60
N LEU A 87 -7.27 6.39 2.83
CA LEU A 87 -7.63 5.05 3.31
C LEU A 87 -9.04 4.98 3.90
N GLN A 88 -9.67 6.13 4.17
CA GLN A 88 -11.00 6.19 4.79
C GLN A 88 -12.08 5.51 3.93
N ASN A 89 -11.90 5.50 2.61
CA ASN A 89 -12.85 4.88 1.69
C ASN A 89 -12.65 3.36 1.55
N LEU A 90 -11.69 2.76 2.26
CA LEU A 90 -11.50 1.32 2.23
C LEU A 90 -12.59 0.65 3.06
N ASN A 91 -13.43 -0.15 2.41
CA ASN A 91 -14.39 -0.99 3.10
C ASN A 91 -13.65 -2.19 3.74
N LEU A 92 -13.54 -2.15 5.07
CA LEU A 92 -12.93 -3.17 5.91
C LEU A 92 -13.96 -3.70 6.92
N ALA A 93 -15.20 -3.88 6.48
CA ALA A 93 -16.24 -4.49 7.30
C ALA A 93 -15.85 -5.93 7.71
N CYS A 94 -16.46 -6.39 8.80
CA CYS A 94 -16.29 -7.75 9.26
C CYS A 94 -16.81 -8.77 8.24
N GLY A 95 -16.16 -9.93 8.19
CA GLY A 95 -16.41 -10.99 7.22
C GLY A 95 -15.39 -11.05 6.09
N ILE A 96 -15.77 -11.73 5.01
CA ILE A 96 -14.91 -11.98 3.86
C ILE A 96 -14.98 -10.78 2.89
N ASN A 97 -13.83 -10.24 2.53
CA ASN A 97 -13.73 -9.10 1.62
C ASN A 97 -13.68 -9.58 0.16
N GLU A 98 -14.80 -9.44 -0.53
CA GLU A 98 -14.95 -9.84 -1.95
C GLU A 98 -13.97 -9.11 -2.87
N ASN A 99 -13.68 -7.83 -2.62
CA ASN A 99 -12.73 -7.08 -3.44
C ASN A 99 -11.33 -7.71 -3.43
N ILE A 100 -10.90 -8.25 -2.29
CA ILE A 100 -9.61 -8.95 -2.18
C ILE A 100 -9.65 -10.23 -3.00
N LEU A 101 -10.75 -10.99 -2.93
CA LEU A 101 -10.93 -12.21 -3.71
C LEU A 101 -10.96 -11.93 -5.22
N GLU A 102 -11.60 -10.85 -5.66
CA GLU A 102 -11.59 -10.44 -7.07
C GLU A 102 -10.20 -10.08 -7.57
N VAL A 103 -9.43 -9.32 -6.77
CA VAL A 103 -8.03 -8.98 -7.10
C VAL A 103 -7.17 -10.24 -7.16
N LEU A 104 -7.37 -11.19 -6.25
CA LEU A 104 -6.68 -12.49 -6.30
C LEU A 104 -7.08 -13.28 -7.54
N LYS A 105 -8.37 -13.35 -7.87
CA LYS A 105 -8.88 -14.02 -9.07
C LYS A 105 -8.24 -13.43 -10.32
N PHE A 106 -8.18 -12.11 -10.43
CA PHE A 106 -7.53 -11.42 -11.55
C PHE A 106 -6.04 -11.79 -11.62
N LYS A 107 -5.33 -11.74 -10.49
CA LYS A 107 -3.89 -12.04 -10.43
C LYS A 107 -3.57 -13.49 -10.79
N LEU A 108 -4.40 -14.44 -10.36
CA LEU A 108 -4.21 -15.87 -10.60
C LEU A 108 -4.79 -16.34 -11.93
N SER A 109 -5.64 -15.55 -12.59
CA SER A 109 -6.24 -15.90 -13.89
C SER A 109 -5.20 -16.17 -14.98
N SER A 110 -4.08 -15.44 -14.95
CA SER A 110 -2.95 -15.59 -15.89
C SER A 110 -1.98 -16.71 -15.48
N SER A 111 -2.12 -17.28 -14.28
CA SER A 111 -1.20 -18.28 -13.74
C SER A 111 -1.65 -19.71 -14.10
N PRO A 112 -0.72 -20.67 -14.27
CA PRO A 112 -1.05 -22.08 -14.47
C PRO A 112 -1.86 -22.65 -13.31
N LEU A 113 -2.66 -23.71 -13.56
CA LEU A 113 -3.48 -24.34 -12.50
C LEU A 113 -2.66 -24.82 -11.30
N SER A 114 -1.42 -25.29 -11.52
CA SER A 114 -0.51 -25.70 -10.44
C SER A 114 -0.09 -24.56 -9.51
N ASP A 115 -0.12 -23.31 -9.98
CA ASP A 115 0.21 -22.11 -9.21
C ASP A 115 -1.00 -21.58 -8.43
N ARG A 116 -2.20 -22.11 -8.72
CA ARG A 116 -3.47 -21.72 -8.08
C ARG A 116 -3.80 -22.53 -6.83
N ALA A 117 -3.04 -23.58 -6.55
CA ALA A 117 -3.21 -24.36 -5.34
C ALA A 117 -2.88 -23.50 -4.11
N VAL A 118 -3.88 -23.33 -3.24
CA VAL A 118 -3.79 -22.54 -2.01
C VAL A 118 -4.22 -23.38 -0.81
N SER A 119 -3.63 -23.11 0.34
CA SER A 119 -4.07 -23.58 1.64
C SER A 119 -4.81 -22.44 2.34
N ILE A 120 -5.92 -22.77 3.00
CA ILE A 120 -6.66 -21.85 3.85
C ILE A 120 -6.14 -22.04 5.27
N VAL A 121 -5.69 -20.96 5.88
CA VAL A 121 -5.22 -20.93 7.27
C VAL A 121 -6.13 -19.98 8.04
N PHE A 122 -6.64 -20.45 9.17
CA PHE A 122 -7.41 -19.62 10.08
C PHE A 122 -6.92 -19.86 11.50
N ASP A 123 -6.92 -18.79 12.29
CA ASP A 123 -6.52 -18.83 13.69
C ASP A 123 -7.22 -17.70 14.45
N GLU A 124 -7.40 -17.89 15.75
CA GLU A 124 -8.00 -16.90 16.65
C GLU A 124 -6.92 -16.17 17.43
N MET A 125 -7.09 -14.85 17.56
CA MET A 125 -6.24 -14.03 18.43
C MET A 125 -7.06 -13.40 19.55
N SER A 126 -6.57 -13.44 20.77
CA SER A 126 -7.19 -12.69 21.88
C SER A 126 -7.01 -11.19 21.63
N ILE A 127 -8.11 -10.45 21.75
CA ILE A 127 -8.13 -8.99 21.69
C ILE A 127 -8.66 -8.41 22.99
N LYS A 128 -8.27 -7.17 23.27
CA LYS A 128 -8.80 -6.45 24.43
C LYS A 128 -10.26 -6.09 24.19
N GLN A 129 -11.14 -6.52 25.10
CA GLN A 129 -12.52 -6.06 25.17
C GLN A 129 -12.53 -4.53 25.34
N PHE A 130 -13.00 -3.84 24.31
CA PHE A 130 -13.05 -2.38 24.29
C PHE A 130 -14.10 -1.89 23.30
N ILE A 131 -15.07 -1.14 23.81
CA ILE A 131 -16.09 -0.51 22.98
C ILE A 131 -15.58 0.89 22.58
N SER A 132 -15.52 1.14 21.28
CA SER A 132 -15.15 2.43 20.70
C SER A 132 -16.28 2.99 19.87
N TYR A 133 -16.60 4.26 20.06
CA TYR A 133 -17.52 4.98 19.19
C TYR A 133 -16.79 5.56 17.98
N ASN A 134 -17.26 5.25 16.78
CA ASN A 134 -16.78 5.84 15.54
C ASN A 134 -17.74 6.93 15.07
N SER A 135 -17.38 8.19 15.30
CA SER A 135 -18.19 9.36 14.93
C SER A 135 -18.36 9.57 13.43
N GLN A 136 -17.55 8.94 12.58
CA GLN A 136 -17.67 9.08 11.13
C GLN A 136 -18.84 8.27 10.57
N ASN A 137 -19.11 7.11 11.16
CA ASN A 137 -20.14 6.17 10.72
C ASN A 137 -21.29 6.06 11.74
N ASP A 138 -21.26 6.86 12.80
CA ASP A 138 -22.20 6.83 13.94
C ASP A 138 -22.43 5.41 14.48
N MET A 139 -21.34 4.67 14.69
CA MET A 139 -21.39 3.25 15.00
C MET A 139 -20.48 2.91 16.18
N PHE A 140 -20.97 2.06 17.07
CA PHE A 140 -20.17 1.46 18.12
C PHE A 140 -19.45 0.20 17.59
N SER A 141 -18.15 0.11 17.83
CA SER A 141 -17.30 -1.04 17.49
C SER A 141 -16.81 -1.72 18.76
N GLY A 142 -16.52 -3.02 18.71
CA GLY A 142 -16.04 -3.80 19.87
C GLY A 142 -17.00 -4.87 20.37
N TYR A 143 -18.10 -5.10 19.65
CA TYR A 143 -19.00 -6.22 19.85
C TYR A 143 -18.62 -7.40 18.96
N GLU A 144 -19.14 -8.57 19.30
CA GLU A 144 -19.10 -9.74 18.41
C GLU A 144 -19.76 -9.39 17.06
N ASP A 145 -19.08 -9.73 15.98
CA ASP A 145 -19.48 -9.45 14.62
C ASP A 145 -19.14 -10.64 13.73
N PHE A 146 -20.16 -11.43 13.42
CA PHE A 146 -20.07 -12.58 12.53
C PHE A 146 -20.25 -12.19 11.05
N GLY A 147 -20.16 -10.90 10.71
CA GLY A 147 -20.41 -10.36 9.38
C GLY A 147 -21.84 -10.64 8.90
N ASN A 148 -22.00 -10.87 7.59
CA ASN A 148 -23.30 -11.18 6.98
C ASN A 148 -23.92 -12.53 7.45
N LEU A 149 -23.22 -13.30 8.29
CA LEU A 149 -23.74 -14.53 8.91
C LEU A 149 -24.63 -14.26 10.13
N ALA A 150 -24.76 -13.01 10.57
CA ALA A 150 -25.58 -12.61 11.73
C ALA A 150 -27.06 -13.01 11.64
N ASN A 151 -27.57 -13.31 10.43
CA ASN A 151 -28.94 -13.80 10.23
C ASN A 151 -29.20 -15.20 10.84
N PHE A 152 -28.15 -15.93 11.24
CA PHE A 152 -28.26 -17.29 11.79
C PHE A 152 -28.09 -17.34 13.31
N ILE A 153 -27.79 -16.21 13.96
CA ILE A 153 -27.48 -16.16 15.40
C ILE A 153 -28.59 -15.37 16.08
N ASP A 154 -29.28 -16.03 17.02
CA ASP A 154 -30.28 -15.40 17.87
C ASP A 154 -29.68 -14.15 18.53
N SER A 155 -30.24 -12.98 18.19
CA SER A 155 -29.75 -11.63 18.55
C SER A 155 -29.95 -11.29 20.03
N LYS A 156 -29.84 -12.28 20.93
CA LYS A 156 -30.30 -12.17 22.31
C LYS A 156 -29.23 -11.67 23.29
N SER A 157 -27.97 -11.59 22.89
CA SER A 157 -26.92 -10.98 23.72
C SER A 157 -25.87 -10.29 22.86
N ILE A 158 -25.85 -8.95 22.91
CA ILE A 158 -24.75 -8.14 22.39
C ILE A 158 -23.58 -8.29 23.37
N LEU A 159 -22.65 -9.19 23.05
CA LEU A 159 -21.46 -9.45 23.87
C LEU A 159 -20.26 -8.65 23.35
N GLN A 160 -19.33 -8.36 24.25
CA GLN A 160 -18.08 -7.70 23.89
C GLN A 160 -17.10 -8.72 23.31
N CYS A 161 -16.57 -8.42 22.14
CA CYS A 161 -15.60 -9.27 21.46
C CYS A 161 -14.29 -9.33 22.27
N ASN A 162 -13.81 -10.55 22.51
CA ASN A 162 -12.53 -10.85 23.16
C ASN A 162 -11.58 -11.64 22.25
N GLN A 163 -12.03 -12.09 21.09
CA GLN A 163 -11.27 -12.90 20.15
C GLN A 163 -11.55 -12.44 18.72
N ALA A 164 -10.52 -12.42 17.89
CA ALA A 164 -10.67 -12.16 16.46
C ALA A 164 -10.22 -13.40 15.68
N LEU A 165 -11.14 -14.00 14.91
CA LEU A 165 -10.84 -15.07 13.97
C LEU A 165 -10.35 -14.44 12.66
N VAL A 166 -9.14 -14.77 12.23
CA VAL A 166 -8.58 -14.24 10.97
C VAL A 166 -8.41 -15.37 9.97
N ILE A 167 -8.90 -15.16 8.74
CA ILE A 167 -8.78 -16.12 7.65
C ILE A 167 -7.79 -15.61 6.60
N MET A 168 -6.82 -16.46 6.27
CA MET A 168 -5.73 -16.17 5.34
C MET A 168 -5.61 -17.26 4.28
N LEU A 169 -5.36 -16.84 3.04
CA LEU A 169 -4.93 -17.73 1.97
C LEU A 169 -3.42 -17.74 1.87
N LYS A 170 -2.83 -18.94 1.75
CA LYS A 170 -1.41 -19.17 1.53
C LYS A 170 -1.19 -19.97 0.27
N GLY A 171 -0.37 -19.48 -0.64
CA GLY A 171 0.05 -20.23 -1.83
C GLY A 171 0.88 -21.46 -1.44
N ILE A 172 0.60 -22.61 -2.07
CA ILE A 172 1.35 -23.85 -1.81
C ILE A 172 2.67 -23.83 -2.58
N LYS A 173 2.61 -23.56 -3.89
CA LYS A 173 3.79 -23.54 -4.75
C LYS A 173 4.62 -22.27 -4.57
N HIS A 174 3.97 -21.12 -4.54
CA HIS A 174 4.61 -19.81 -4.35
C HIS A 174 4.31 -19.29 -2.95
N SER A 175 5.33 -18.79 -2.25
CA SER A 175 5.23 -18.33 -0.86
C SER A 175 4.57 -16.94 -0.74
N TRP A 176 3.32 -16.81 -1.16
CA TRP A 176 2.51 -15.62 -0.94
C TRP A 176 1.41 -15.88 0.10
N LYS A 177 1.00 -14.82 0.79
CA LYS A 177 -0.07 -14.86 1.79
C LYS A 177 -0.97 -13.63 1.67
N GLN A 178 -2.27 -13.81 1.85
CA GLN A 178 -3.25 -12.73 1.81
C GLN A 178 -4.36 -12.99 2.83
N VAL A 179 -4.62 -12.04 3.72
CA VAL A 179 -5.81 -12.08 4.58
C VAL A 179 -7.03 -11.79 3.73
N ILE A 180 -8.05 -12.64 3.81
CA ILE A 180 -9.28 -12.51 3.02
C ILE A 180 -10.44 -11.98 3.86
N GLY A 181 -10.37 -12.13 5.17
CA GLY A 181 -11.44 -11.70 6.06
C GLY A 181 -11.08 -11.93 7.52
N TYR A 182 -11.91 -11.35 8.38
CA TYR A 182 -11.83 -11.56 9.82
C TYR A 182 -13.24 -11.57 10.40
N PHE A 183 -13.40 -12.19 11.56
CA PHE A 183 -14.61 -12.21 12.37
C PHE A 183 -14.26 -11.83 13.81
N LEU A 184 -15.20 -11.22 14.51
CA LEU A 184 -15.06 -10.73 15.89
C LEU A 184 -16.10 -11.39 16.80
#